data_AF-A0A3D4GSQ5-F1
#
_entry.id   AF-A0A3D4GSQ5-F1
#
_cell.length_a   1.000
_cell.length_b   1.000
_cell.length_c   1.000
_cell.angle_alpha   90.00
_cell.angle_beta   90.00
_cell.angle_gamma   90.00
#
_symmetry.space_group_name_H-M   'P 1'
#
loop_
_entity.id
_entity.type
_entity.pdbx_description
1 polymer ?
#
loop_
_entity_poly.entity_id
_entity_poly.type
_entity_poly.pdbx_seq_one_letter_code
_entity_poly.pdbx_strand_id
1 'polypeptide(L)'
;MSPDRFLASLKQPKPSYPQTNLYEGDSPACTIVRPVDAGYSDLASSLQKEMRDRSGITIPIVREDKAPRLPRKNLILLGNLNNSRVLFRLYGYSYTPADHLFPGNGGYLVQTIHDPWGNGHNAIGLLGSDLAGVRRAVDRFLQVTGKNLIKVDPTFDVALGEGAHRIPNMQDMPDFDVEMANAEEALQRGSHTGLWGKIGQTGLLYGLTGNNTYAEIYRALVFRMYAHAMSDPDNYGGIWGFDADFALQYVIPGWDLVEESAVISTKDRLEITRILYKFICDCVSHVGNVEVNTVRHNHSTYAALGLHYAGTYFNKYYDCPAAKRWLELSDKCFALQTRAFKPSEDCGHYQWRTHFHTMRYTLSKGDWTFIESGNAKLAGDYAILTTDNLGYGVPNGDTSSPFGTWTELPYLHAMVCVTGDGRYQWML
;
A
#
# COMPACT_ATOMS: atom_id res chain seq x y z
N MET A 1 7.81 10.87 -25.32
CA MET A 1 7.84 12.25 -24.78
C MET A 1 8.98 12.31 -23.78
N SER A 2 9.86 13.31 -23.83
CA SER A 2 10.94 13.43 -22.82
C SER A 2 10.35 13.77 -21.44
N PRO A 3 11.04 13.44 -20.33
CA PRO A 3 10.59 13.79 -18.99
C PRO A 3 10.23 15.27 -18.82
N ASP A 4 11.05 16.17 -19.34
CA ASP A 4 10.82 17.62 -19.27
C ASP A 4 9.55 18.06 -20.00
N ARG A 5 9.25 17.43 -21.13
CA ARG A 5 8.05 17.74 -21.91
C ARG A 5 6.78 17.29 -21.18
N PHE A 6 6.82 16.17 -20.46
CA PHE A 6 5.70 15.75 -19.61
C PHE A 6 5.50 16.73 -18.44
N LEU A 7 6.57 17.06 -17.70
CA LEU A 7 6.51 18.03 -16.60
C LEU A 7 5.93 19.38 -17.04
N ALA A 8 6.36 19.90 -18.19
CA ALA A 8 5.83 21.14 -18.75
C ALA A 8 4.33 21.06 -19.09
N SER A 9 3.86 19.87 -19.48
CA SER A 9 2.45 19.61 -19.81
C SER A 9 1.55 19.40 -18.58
N LEU A 10 2.12 19.00 -17.44
CA LEU A 10 1.36 18.72 -16.22
C LEU A 10 0.87 20.02 -15.58
N LYS A 11 -0.39 20.39 -15.82
CA LYS A 11 -1.00 21.66 -15.35
C LYS A 11 -1.94 21.53 -14.14
N GLN A 12 -2.38 20.32 -13.83
CA GLN A 12 -3.37 20.02 -12.78
C GLN A 12 -2.94 18.72 -12.07
N PRO A 13 -3.21 18.56 -10.77
CA PRO A 13 -3.08 17.27 -10.10
C PRO A 13 -4.17 16.30 -10.60
N LYS A 14 -4.17 15.05 -10.11
CA LYS A 14 -5.25 14.11 -10.46
C LYS A 14 -6.60 14.68 -9.98
N PRO A 15 -7.72 14.38 -10.66
CA PRO A 15 -9.05 14.76 -10.17
C PRO A 15 -9.33 14.15 -8.79
N SER A 16 -9.99 14.92 -7.93
CA SER A 16 -10.35 14.49 -6.57
C SER A 16 -11.80 14.01 -6.53
N TYR A 17 -12.04 12.89 -5.83
CA TYR A 17 -13.36 12.28 -5.65
C TYR A 17 -13.65 12.05 -4.15
N PRO A 18 -13.77 13.11 -3.34
CA PRO A 18 -13.83 12.97 -1.88
C PRO A 18 -15.16 12.40 -1.39
N GLN A 19 -16.26 12.69 -2.10
CA GLN A 19 -17.58 12.19 -1.74
C GLN A 19 -17.92 10.92 -2.52
N THR A 20 -18.43 9.91 -1.84
CA THR A 20 -18.83 8.64 -2.45
C THR A 20 -20.35 8.52 -2.54
N ASN A 21 -20.89 8.60 -3.75
CA ASN A 21 -22.34 8.45 -3.96
C ASN A 21 -22.80 7.01 -3.69
N LEU A 22 -23.88 6.87 -2.93
CA LEU A 22 -24.59 5.61 -2.75
C LEU A 22 -25.73 5.46 -3.76
N TYR A 23 -26.37 6.58 -4.12
CA TYR A 23 -27.51 6.67 -5.02
C TYR A 23 -27.34 7.84 -6.01
N GLU A 24 -27.92 7.71 -7.20
CA GLU A 24 -28.02 8.73 -8.23
C GLU A 24 -29.48 8.81 -8.68
N GLY A 25 -30.20 9.83 -8.20
CA GLY A 25 -31.67 9.87 -8.32
C GLY A 25 -32.29 8.62 -7.69
N ASP A 26 -33.16 7.94 -8.45
CA ASP A 26 -33.83 6.70 -8.02
C ASP A 26 -33.04 5.42 -8.32
N SER A 27 -31.75 5.54 -8.69
CA SER A 27 -30.89 4.41 -9.05
C SER A 27 -29.73 4.20 -8.06
N PRO A 28 -29.33 2.95 -7.78
CA PRO A 28 -28.16 2.68 -6.96
C PRO A 28 -26.87 3.08 -7.70
N ALA A 29 -26.05 3.93 -7.08
CA ALA A 29 -24.74 4.34 -7.57
C ALA A 29 -23.59 3.46 -7.04
N CYS A 30 -23.93 2.50 -6.16
CA CYS A 30 -22.97 1.55 -5.59
C CYS A 30 -23.42 0.09 -5.70
N THR A 31 -22.52 -0.83 -5.34
CA THR A 31 -22.77 -2.28 -5.24
C THR A 31 -22.09 -2.83 -3.99
N ILE A 32 -22.82 -3.62 -3.20
CA ILE A 32 -22.27 -4.32 -2.04
C ILE A 32 -21.51 -5.55 -2.54
N VAL A 33 -20.25 -5.68 -2.16
CA VAL A 33 -19.38 -6.82 -2.45
C VAL A 33 -19.06 -7.55 -1.16
N ARG A 34 -19.31 -8.86 -1.13
CA ARG A 34 -19.13 -9.69 0.07
C ARG A 34 -18.19 -10.89 -0.16
N PRO A 35 -17.47 -11.35 0.88
CA PRO A 35 -16.70 -12.61 0.88
C PRO A 35 -17.55 -13.84 0.57
N VAL A 36 -16.94 -14.95 0.17
CA VAL A 36 -17.67 -16.18 -0.18
C VAL A 36 -18.44 -16.78 1.01
N ASP A 37 -17.93 -16.63 2.24
CA ASP A 37 -18.45 -17.29 3.44
C ASP A 37 -19.90 -16.93 3.79
N ALA A 38 -20.64 -17.91 4.31
CA ALA A 38 -22.07 -17.78 4.60
C ALA A 38 -22.39 -16.63 5.56
N GLY A 39 -21.57 -16.43 6.59
CA GLY A 39 -21.77 -15.36 7.58
C GLY A 39 -21.76 -13.95 6.99
N TYR A 40 -21.04 -13.72 5.87
CA TYR A 40 -21.05 -12.45 5.16
C TYR A 40 -22.25 -12.30 4.21
N SER A 41 -22.86 -13.40 3.78
CA SER A 41 -24.10 -13.35 2.99
C SER A 41 -25.22 -12.74 3.81
N ASP A 42 -25.42 -13.24 5.04
CA ASP A 42 -26.46 -12.74 5.94
C ASP A 42 -26.23 -11.26 6.29
N LEU A 43 -24.97 -10.90 6.59
CA LEU A 43 -24.60 -9.53 6.91
C LEU A 43 -24.85 -8.58 5.73
N ALA A 44 -24.49 -8.97 4.51
CA ALA A 44 -24.75 -8.18 3.30
C ALA A 44 -26.25 -7.99 3.05
N SER A 45 -27.06 -9.03 3.27
CA SER A 45 -28.52 -8.96 3.15
C SER A 45 -29.14 -8.04 4.21
N SER A 46 -28.64 -8.09 5.46
CA SER A 46 -29.07 -7.17 6.52
C SER A 46 -28.73 -5.72 6.18
N LEU A 47 -27.51 -5.44 5.70
CA LEU A 47 -27.09 -4.12 5.26
C LEU A 47 -27.98 -3.61 4.11
N GLN A 48 -28.17 -4.42 3.05
CA GLN A 48 -29.02 -4.05 1.92
C GLN A 48 -30.46 -3.75 2.35
N LYS A 49 -31.03 -4.58 3.24
CA LYS A 49 -32.38 -4.37 3.77
C LYS A 49 -32.47 -3.02 4.47
N GLU A 50 -31.57 -2.74 5.40
CA GLU A 50 -31.57 -1.48 6.15
C GLU A 50 -31.38 -0.26 5.22
N MET A 51 -30.48 -0.34 4.24
CA MET A 51 -30.28 0.71 3.26
C MET A 51 -31.54 0.95 2.41
N ARG A 52 -32.21 -0.12 1.98
CA ARG A 52 -33.48 -0.04 1.24
C ARG A 52 -34.60 0.53 2.09
N ASP A 53 -34.71 0.13 3.35
CA ASP A 53 -35.75 0.63 4.26
C ASP A 53 -35.59 2.13 4.53
N ARG A 54 -34.38 2.68 4.37
CA ARG A 54 -34.08 4.12 4.49
C ARG A 54 -34.27 4.90 3.20
N SER A 55 -33.83 4.35 2.07
CA SER A 55 -33.78 5.08 0.78
C SER A 55 -34.93 4.75 -0.18
N GLY A 56 -35.62 3.63 0.03
CA GLY A 56 -36.54 3.05 -0.95
C GLY A 56 -35.84 2.34 -2.12
N ILE A 57 -34.50 2.40 -2.22
CA ILE A 57 -33.73 1.88 -3.36
C ILE A 57 -32.95 0.63 -2.93
N THR A 58 -33.01 -0.43 -3.73
CA THR A 58 -32.26 -1.67 -3.47
C THR A 58 -30.88 -1.60 -4.13
N ILE A 59 -29.82 -1.59 -3.31
CA ILE A 59 -28.43 -1.70 -3.80
C ILE A 59 -28.11 -3.16 -4.13
N PRO A 60 -27.55 -3.48 -5.31
CA PRO A 60 -27.18 -4.86 -5.66
C PRO A 60 -26.13 -5.44 -4.70
N ILE A 61 -26.25 -6.74 -4.40
CA ILE A 61 -25.21 -7.52 -3.71
C ILE A 61 -24.53 -8.44 -4.72
N VAL A 62 -23.21 -8.49 -4.70
CA VAL A 62 -22.37 -9.36 -5.53
C VAL A 62 -21.37 -10.09 -4.64
N ARG A 63 -21.10 -11.36 -4.97
CA ARG A 63 -20.02 -12.13 -4.34
C ARG A 63 -18.67 -11.71 -4.91
N GLU A 64 -17.62 -11.68 -4.10
CA GLU A 64 -16.30 -11.16 -4.47
C GLU A 64 -15.71 -11.75 -5.77
N ASP A 65 -15.92 -13.05 -6.03
CA ASP A 65 -15.49 -13.73 -7.27
C ASP A 65 -16.23 -13.28 -8.54
N LYS A 66 -17.33 -12.54 -8.39
CA LYS A 66 -18.11 -11.93 -9.48
C LYS A 66 -17.95 -10.42 -9.55
N ALA A 67 -17.17 -9.82 -8.64
CA ALA A 67 -16.91 -8.39 -8.68
C ALA A 67 -16.07 -8.05 -9.93
N PRO A 68 -16.42 -6.97 -10.66
CA PRO A 68 -15.65 -6.56 -11.82
C PRO A 68 -14.26 -6.08 -11.42
N ARG A 69 -13.22 -6.46 -12.20
CA ARG A 69 -11.85 -5.96 -11.99
C ARG A 69 -11.75 -4.44 -12.12
N LEU A 70 -12.60 -3.85 -12.97
CA LEU A 70 -12.74 -2.41 -13.16
C LEU A 70 -14.23 -2.04 -12.98
N PRO A 71 -14.64 -1.59 -11.78
CA PRO A 71 -16.04 -1.30 -11.50
C PRO A 71 -16.52 -0.03 -12.21
N ARG A 72 -17.79 0.01 -12.60
CA ARG A 72 -18.47 1.18 -13.21
C ARG A 72 -19.43 1.89 -12.24
N LYS A 73 -19.34 1.54 -10.97
CA LYS A 73 -20.12 2.04 -9.84
C LYS A 73 -19.23 2.00 -8.61
N ASN A 74 -19.58 2.78 -7.59
CA ASN A 74 -18.87 2.69 -6.32
C ASN A 74 -19.08 1.31 -5.69
N LEU A 75 -18.13 0.86 -4.86
CA LEU A 75 -18.25 -0.42 -4.16
C LEU A 75 -18.43 -0.21 -2.66
N ILE A 76 -19.26 -1.03 -2.01
CA ILE A 76 -19.24 -1.21 -0.56
C ILE A 76 -18.60 -2.58 -0.31
N LEU A 77 -17.43 -2.63 0.29
CA LEU A 77 -16.63 -3.84 0.46
C LEU A 77 -16.74 -4.35 1.88
N LEU A 78 -17.18 -5.61 2.05
CA LEU A 78 -17.15 -6.31 3.34
C LEU A 78 -15.92 -7.23 3.42
N GLY A 79 -15.38 -7.41 4.63
CA GLY A 79 -14.32 -8.40 4.90
C GLY A 79 -12.95 -7.78 5.13
N ASN A 80 -11.91 -8.50 4.70
CA ASN A 80 -10.52 -8.09 4.75
C ASN A 80 -9.70 -8.75 3.62
N LEU A 81 -8.38 -8.51 3.62
CA LEU A 81 -7.42 -9.14 2.71
C LEU A 81 -7.60 -10.66 2.57
N ASN A 82 -7.85 -11.37 3.68
CA ASN A 82 -7.77 -12.83 3.74
C ASN A 82 -9.04 -13.54 3.23
N ASN A 83 -10.15 -12.83 3.04
CA ASN A 83 -11.42 -13.43 2.58
C ASN A 83 -12.07 -12.72 1.38
N SER A 84 -11.41 -11.70 0.81
CA SER A 84 -11.91 -10.95 -0.34
C SER A 84 -10.79 -10.61 -1.32
N ARG A 85 -10.83 -11.18 -2.54
CA ARG A 85 -9.82 -10.91 -3.58
C ARG A 85 -9.90 -9.48 -4.11
N VAL A 86 -11.06 -8.83 -3.99
CA VAL A 86 -11.20 -7.41 -4.30
C VAL A 86 -10.37 -6.58 -3.32
N LEU A 87 -10.48 -6.86 -2.01
CA LEU A 87 -9.68 -6.19 -0.98
C LEU A 87 -8.20 -6.53 -1.09
N PHE A 88 -7.87 -7.75 -1.49
CA PHE A 88 -6.49 -8.16 -1.70
C PHE A 88 -5.71 -7.23 -2.63
N ARG A 89 -6.28 -6.87 -3.79
CA ARG A 89 -5.60 -5.95 -4.71
C ARG A 89 -5.48 -4.54 -4.13
N LEU A 90 -6.49 -4.08 -3.41
CA LEU A 90 -6.45 -2.77 -2.75
C LEU A 90 -5.37 -2.73 -1.66
N TYR A 91 -5.26 -3.81 -0.87
CA TYR A 91 -4.21 -4.00 0.13
C TYR A 91 -2.80 -4.02 -0.50
N GLY A 92 -2.62 -4.68 -1.65
CA GLY A 92 -1.33 -4.71 -2.36
C GLY A 92 -0.81 -3.33 -2.79
N TYR A 93 -1.73 -2.37 -2.97
CA TYR A 93 -1.43 -0.95 -3.24
C TYR A 93 -1.50 -0.05 -1.99
N SER A 94 -1.61 -0.64 -0.80
CA SER A 94 -1.76 0.05 0.49
C SER A 94 -3.04 0.89 0.64
N TYR A 95 -4.03 0.74 -0.25
CA TYR A 95 -5.29 1.50 -0.17
C TYR A 95 -6.14 1.20 1.06
N THR A 96 -5.94 0.03 1.66
CA THR A 96 -6.57 -0.34 2.92
C THR A 96 -5.64 -1.24 3.72
N PRO A 97 -5.55 -1.05 5.04
CA PRO A 97 -4.71 -1.89 5.91
C PRO A 97 -5.43 -3.14 6.44
N ALA A 98 -6.70 -3.37 6.10
CA ALA A 98 -7.49 -4.41 6.74
C ALA A 98 -7.06 -5.84 6.37
N ASP A 99 -6.59 -6.58 7.38
CA ASP A 99 -6.18 -7.99 7.33
C ASP A 99 -6.52 -8.68 8.67
N HIS A 100 -5.91 -9.83 8.97
CA HIS A 100 -6.15 -10.53 10.23
C HIS A 100 -5.49 -9.87 11.46
N LEU A 101 -4.52 -8.96 11.28
CA LEU A 101 -3.85 -8.22 12.37
C LEU A 101 -4.50 -6.87 12.62
N PHE A 102 -4.85 -6.14 11.57
CA PHE A 102 -5.48 -4.83 11.64
C PHE A 102 -6.91 -4.88 11.07
N PRO A 103 -7.93 -4.33 11.77
CA PRO A 103 -7.89 -3.60 13.04
C PRO A 103 -7.82 -4.49 14.28
N GLY A 104 -7.60 -5.80 14.13
CA GLY A 104 -7.56 -6.79 15.21
C GLY A 104 -8.93 -7.41 15.47
N ASN A 105 -8.93 -8.58 16.12
CA ASN A 105 -10.17 -9.31 16.43
C ASN A 105 -11.15 -8.43 17.22
N GLY A 106 -12.42 -8.44 16.77
CA GLY A 106 -13.48 -7.58 17.28
C GLY A 106 -13.33 -6.08 16.94
N GLY A 107 -12.17 -5.61 16.45
CA GLY A 107 -11.98 -4.25 15.96
C GLY A 107 -12.67 -4.00 14.61
N TYR A 108 -12.91 -2.74 14.25
CA TYR A 108 -13.56 -2.38 12.99
C TYR A 108 -12.84 -1.23 12.29
N LEU A 109 -13.01 -1.15 10.97
CA LEU A 109 -12.62 -0.01 10.13
C LEU A 109 -13.74 0.33 9.15
N VAL A 110 -14.22 1.57 9.19
CA VAL A 110 -15.06 2.18 8.14
C VAL A 110 -14.19 3.18 7.38
N GLN A 111 -13.94 2.92 6.10
CA GLN A 111 -12.98 3.69 5.30
C GLN A 111 -13.54 4.07 3.93
N THR A 112 -13.38 5.31 3.50
CA THR A 112 -13.52 5.69 2.08
C THR A 112 -12.19 5.52 1.36
N ILE A 113 -12.20 4.84 0.23
CA ILE A 113 -11.04 4.62 -0.64
C ILE A 113 -11.30 5.34 -1.96
N HIS A 114 -10.55 6.40 -2.21
CA HIS A 114 -10.80 7.34 -3.30
C HIS A 114 -10.16 6.88 -4.61
N ASP A 115 -10.97 6.77 -5.66
CA ASP A 115 -10.60 6.41 -7.03
C ASP A 115 -9.46 5.38 -7.17
N PRO A 116 -9.52 4.21 -6.51
CA PRO A 116 -8.41 3.25 -6.54
C PRO A 116 -8.21 2.63 -7.93
N TRP A 117 -9.15 2.82 -8.86
CA TRP A 117 -9.08 2.29 -10.22
C TRP A 117 -8.74 3.33 -11.29
N GLY A 118 -8.75 4.63 -10.99
CA GLY A 118 -8.48 5.70 -11.96
C GLY A 118 -9.62 5.96 -12.93
N ASN A 119 -10.86 5.71 -12.50
CA ASN A 119 -12.06 5.87 -13.30
C ASN A 119 -13.15 6.70 -12.61
N GLY A 120 -12.81 7.37 -11.51
CA GLY A 120 -13.72 8.23 -10.74
C GLY A 120 -14.70 7.49 -9.84
N HIS A 121 -14.54 6.18 -9.66
CA HIS A 121 -15.36 5.39 -8.74
C HIS A 121 -14.58 5.05 -7.46
N ASN A 122 -15.24 5.19 -6.32
CA ASN A 122 -14.68 4.96 -5.00
C ASN A 122 -15.07 3.59 -4.44
N ALA A 123 -14.41 3.18 -3.36
CA ALA A 123 -14.91 2.14 -2.48
C ALA A 123 -15.20 2.68 -1.07
N ILE A 124 -16.13 2.04 -0.38
CA ILE A 124 -16.37 2.17 1.05
C ILE A 124 -16.03 0.81 1.65
N GLY A 125 -14.95 0.73 2.41
CA GLY A 125 -14.61 -0.46 3.18
C GLY A 125 -15.39 -0.49 4.50
N LEU A 126 -16.12 -1.58 4.72
CA LEU A 126 -16.68 -1.97 6.02
C LEU A 126 -15.92 -3.21 6.47
N LEU A 127 -14.82 -2.98 7.18
CA LEU A 127 -13.72 -3.93 7.29
C LEU A 127 -13.48 -4.32 8.76
N GLY A 128 -12.84 -5.48 8.94
CA GLY A 128 -12.50 -6.02 10.25
C GLY A 128 -11.64 -7.29 10.11
N SER A 129 -10.87 -7.63 11.14
CA SER A 129 -10.02 -8.83 11.11
C SER A 129 -10.81 -10.12 11.25
N ASP A 130 -12.05 -10.03 11.76
CA ASP A 130 -12.99 -11.12 11.84
C ASP A 130 -14.42 -10.67 11.47
N LEU A 131 -15.36 -11.62 11.41
CA LEU A 131 -16.75 -11.35 11.08
C LEU A 131 -17.44 -10.43 12.12
N ALA A 132 -17.05 -10.48 13.40
CA ALA A 132 -17.62 -9.64 14.43
C ALA A 132 -17.23 -8.17 14.24
N GLY A 133 -15.97 -7.92 13.90
CA GLY A 133 -15.45 -6.62 13.51
C GLY A 133 -16.16 -6.03 12.30
N VAL A 134 -16.38 -6.84 11.26
CA VAL A 134 -17.12 -6.39 10.06
C VAL A 134 -18.59 -6.08 10.37
N ARG A 135 -19.25 -6.83 11.26
CA ARG A 135 -20.60 -6.48 11.75
C ARG A 135 -20.59 -5.11 12.43
N ARG A 136 -19.61 -4.86 13.31
CA ARG A 136 -19.46 -3.55 13.96
C ARG A 136 -19.21 -2.43 12.94
N ALA A 137 -18.41 -2.67 11.89
CA ALA A 137 -18.21 -1.71 10.81
C ALA A 137 -19.53 -1.37 10.10
N VAL A 138 -20.36 -2.37 9.81
CA VAL A 138 -21.70 -2.20 9.22
C VAL A 138 -22.60 -1.38 10.15
N ASP A 139 -22.66 -1.72 11.44
CA ASP A 139 -23.46 -1.00 12.41
C ASP A 139 -23.00 0.46 12.52
N ARG A 140 -21.69 0.69 12.58
CA ARG A 140 -21.10 2.03 12.65
C ARG A 140 -21.42 2.85 11.41
N PHE A 141 -21.27 2.25 10.22
CA PHE A 141 -21.63 2.89 8.96
C PHE A 141 -23.11 3.30 8.95
N LEU A 142 -24.02 2.41 9.34
CA LEU A 142 -25.45 2.71 9.41
C LEU A 142 -25.77 3.79 10.45
N GLN A 143 -25.03 3.88 11.56
CA GLN A 143 -25.19 4.95 12.54
C GLN A 143 -24.76 6.32 11.98
N VAL A 144 -23.58 6.40 11.38
CA VAL A 144 -23.01 7.65 10.87
C VAL A 144 -23.79 8.18 9.66
N THR A 145 -24.36 7.28 8.86
CA THR A 145 -25.03 7.67 7.61
C THR A 145 -26.50 8.10 7.75
N GLY A 146 -27.21 7.70 8.81
CA GLY A 146 -28.59 8.16 9.06
C GLY A 146 -29.61 7.80 7.95
N LYS A 147 -30.74 8.50 7.89
CA LYS A 147 -31.90 8.14 7.02
C LYS A 147 -31.88 8.74 5.59
N ASN A 148 -31.13 9.82 5.35
CA ASN A 148 -31.17 10.57 4.07
C ASN A 148 -29.85 10.50 3.29
N LEU A 149 -29.12 9.38 3.37
CA LEU A 149 -27.78 9.34 2.82
C LEU A 149 -27.77 9.10 1.31
N ILE A 150 -27.53 10.17 0.55
CA ILE A 150 -27.24 10.08 -0.89
C ILE A 150 -25.74 9.80 -1.13
N LYS A 151 -24.87 10.28 -0.24
CA LYS A 151 -23.41 10.26 -0.38
C LYS A 151 -22.69 10.15 0.96
N VAL A 152 -21.49 9.58 0.96
CA VAL A 152 -20.59 9.43 2.11
C VAL A 152 -19.42 10.40 1.98
N ASP A 153 -19.17 11.20 3.01
CA ASP A 153 -18.00 12.08 3.09
C ASP A 153 -16.71 11.28 3.40
N PRO A 154 -15.51 11.84 3.15
CA PRO A 154 -14.25 11.17 3.49
C PRO A 154 -14.28 10.65 4.93
N THR A 155 -14.07 9.35 5.10
CA THR A 155 -14.20 8.67 6.39
C THR A 155 -13.03 7.74 6.61
N PHE A 156 -12.44 7.83 7.80
CA PHE A 156 -11.52 6.83 8.36
C PHE A 156 -11.88 6.68 9.84
N ASP A 157 -12.82 5.77 10.14
CA ASP A 157 -13.30 5.51 11.50
C ASP A 157 -12.85 4.11 11.91
N VAL A 158 -11.89 4.05 12.82
CA VAL A 158 -11.26 2.82 13.29
C VAL A 158 -11.46 2.66 14.79
N ALA A 159 -11.78 1.44 15.22
CA ALA A 159 -11.63 1.03 16.60
C ALA A 159 -10.79 -0.25 16.64
N LEU A 160 -9.64 -0.18 17.30
CA LEU A 160 -8.71 -1.30 17.40
C LEU A 160 -9.24 -2.38 18.36
N GLY A 161 -9.05 -3.64 17.96
CA GLY A 161 -9.12 -4.78 18.87
C GLY A 161 -7.80 -4.95 19.63
N GLU A 162 -7.85 -5.72 20.73
CA GLU A 162 -6.71 -5.84 21.66
C GLU A 162 -5.39 -6.22 20.98
N GLY A 163 -5.44 -7.17 20.03
CA GLY A 163 -4.25 -7.65 19.31
C GLY A 163 -3.59 -6.57 18.44
N ALA A 164 -4.35 -5.62 17.90
CA ALA A 164 -3.81 -4.59 17.01
C ALA A 164 -3.03 -3.50 17.77
N HIS A 165 -3.19 -3.40 19.09
CA HIS A 165 -2.38 -2.47 19.91
C HIS A 165 -0.89 -2.81 19.93
N ARG A 166 -0.51 -4.01 19.50
CA ARG A 166 0.88 -4.46 19.38
C ARG A 166 1.57 -3.98 18.10
N ILE A 167 0.81 -3.48 17.12
CA ILE A 167 1.37 -2.95 15.89
C ILE A 167 2.16 -1.68 16.26
N PRO A 168 3.47 -1.62 15.95
CA PRO A 168 4.32 -0.49 16.33
C PRO A 168 3.77 0.84 15.80
N ASN A 169 3.95 1.88 16.60
CA ASN A 169 3.59 3.27 16.28
C ASN A 169 2.09 3.54 16.03
N MET A 170 1.21 2.55 16.23
CA MET A 170 -0.24 2.74 16.01
C MET A 170 -0.90 3.69 17.01
N GLN A 171 -0.30 3.85 18.18
CA GLN A 171 -0.82 4.70 19.26
C GLN A 171 -0.06 6.03 19.35
N ASP A 172 0.99 6.19 18.55
CA ASP A 172 1.81 7.38 18.58
C ASP A 172 1.03 8.53 17.95
N MET A 173 1.04 9.68 18.62
CA MET A 173 0.51 10.92 18.06
C MET A 173 1.69 11.70 17.47
N PRO A 174 1.69 11.99 16.16
CA PRO A 174 2.78 12.72 15.55
C PRO A 174 2.80 14.17 16.06
N ASP A 175 4.00 14.67 16.35
CA ASP A 175 4.25 16.08 16.64
C ASP A 175 4.99 16.70 15.44
N PHE A 176 4.39 17.73 14.84
CA PHE A 176 4.91 18.33 13.62
C PHE A 176 6.33 18.90 13.81
N ASP A 177 6.57 19.63 14.89
CA ASP A 177 7.84 20.33 15.11
C ASP A 177 8.96 19.35 15.44
N VAL A 178 8.67 18.32 16.25
CA VAL A 178 9.62 17.22 16.52
C VAL A 178 9.97 16.49 15.24
N GLU A 179 8.98 16.17 14.40
CA GLU A 179 9.19 15.44 13.16
C GLU A 179 10.01 16.26 12.15
N MET A 180 9.84 17.58 12.11
CA MET A 180 10.66 18.46 11.27
C MET A 180 12.08 18.66 11.83
N ALA A 181 12.26 18.74 13.15
CA ALA A 181 13.58 18.79 13.76
C ALA A 181 14.39 17.50 13.47
N ASN A 182 13.76 16.34 13.59
CA ASN A 182 14.35 15.05 13.24
C ASN A 182 14.73 14.97 11.75
N ALA A 183 13.96 15.62 10.87
CA ALA A 183 14.27 15.68 9.45
C ALA A 183 15.54 16.50 9.17
N GLU A 184 15.74 17.63 9.84
CA GLU A 184 16.97 18.41 9.71
C GLU A 184 18.20 17.63 10.17
N GLU A 185 18.10 16.95 11.31
CA GLU A 185 19.17 16.10 11.83
C GLU A 185 19.50 14.95 10.86
N ALA A 186 18.48 14.33 10.27
CA ALA A 186 18.66 13.25 9.30
C ALA A 186 19.41 13.72 8.04
N LEU A 187 19.09 14.92 7.53
CA LEU A 187 19.78 15.53 6.40
C LEU A 187 21.23 15.90 6.74
N GLN A 188 21.49 16.47 7.92
CA GLN A 188 22.83 16.82 8.38
C GLN A 188 23.75 15.60 8.51
N ARG A 189 23.19 14.46 8.91
CA ARG A 189 23.92 13.19 9.02
C ARG A 189 24.12 12.46 7.70
N GLY A 190 23.47 12.90 6.62
CA GLY A 190 23.43 12.15 5.36
C GLY A 190 22.79 10.78 5.52
N SER A 191 21.67 10.72 6.25
CA SER A 191 20.99 9.44 6.58
C SER A 191 20.65 8.64 5.33
N HIS A 192 20.68 7.30 5.46
CA HIS A 192 20.29 6.37 4.40
C HIS A 192 18.89 6.71 3.86
N THR A 193 18.73 6.72 2.53
CA THR A 193 17.53 7.17 1.81
C THR A 193 17.18 8.66 1.93
N GLY A 194 18.06 9.48 2.53
CA GLY A 194 17.75 10.88 2.81
C GLY A 194 16.50 11.03 3.68
N LEU A 195 15.55 11.87 3.26
CA LEU A 195 14.23 11.94 3.90
C LEU A 195 13.20 10.98 3.30
N TRP A 196 13.50 10.29 2.19
CA TRP A 196 12.51 9.52 1.46
C TRP A 196 11.95 8.34 2.25
N GLY A 197 12.77 7.66 3.06
CA GLY A 197 12.30 6.62 3.98
C GLY A 197 11.25 7.16 4.96
N LYS A 198 11.53 8.33 5.56
CA LYS A 198 10.61 9.02 6.48
C LYS A 198 9.33 9.47 5.78
N ILE A 199 9.45 10.06 4.59
CA ILE A 199 8.31 10.46 3.75
C ILE A 199 7.38 9.26 3.50
N GLY A 200 7.94 8.13 3.04
CA GLY A 200 7.16 6.91 2.80
C GLY A 200 6.46 6.40 4.06
N GLN A 201 7.18 6.32 5.18
CA GLN A 201 6.63 5.88 6.45
C GLN A 201 5.49 6.78 6.94
N THR A 202 5.67 8.10 6.87
CA THR A 202 4.63 9.08 7.24
C THR A 202 3.37 8.89 6.40
N GLY A 203 3.50 8.66 5.09
CA GLY A 203 2.35 8.43 4.21
C GLY A 203 1.60 7.13 4.52
N LEU A 204 2.32 6.07 4.89
CA LEU A 204 1.69 4.81 5.30
C LEU A 204 1.02 4.92 6.67
N LEU A 205 1.59 5.68 7.62
CA LEU A 205 0.96 5.96 8.91
C LEU A 205 -0.33 6.78 8.75
N TYR A 206 -0.40 7.70 7.80
CA TYR A 206 -1.66 8.33 7.40
C TYR A 206 -2.69 7.27 6.96
N GLY A 207 -2.30 6.31 6.13
CA GLY A 207 -3.16 5.20 5.68
C GLY A 207 -3.63 4.25 6.78
N LEU A 208 -2.91 4.17 7.90
CA LEU A 208 -3.24 3.32 9.06
C LEU A 208 -4.11 4.03 10.10
N THR A 209 -4.02 5.35 10.19
CA THR A 209 -4.61 6.13 11.29
C THR A 209 -5.68 7.14 10.84
N GLY A 210 -5.65 7.56 9.57
CA GLY A 210 -6.44 8.69 9.08
C GLY A 210 -6.05 10.05 9.68
N ASN A 211 -4.95 10.14 10.43
CA ASN A 211 -4.55 11.35 11.14
C ASN A 211 -3.92 12.38 10.18
N ASN A 212 -4.60 13.50 9.96
CA ASN A 212 -4.18 14.56 9.05
C ASN A 212 -2.83 15.19 9.38
N THR A 213 -2.34 15.13 10.62
CA THR A 213 -0.99 15.61 10.96
C THR A 213 0.08 14.85 10.18
N TYR A 214 -0.11 13.56 9.89
CA TYR A 214 0.80 12.82 9.00
C TYR A 214 0.76 13.34 7.55
N ALA A 215 -0.40 13.75 7.04
CA ALA A 215 -0.49 14.36 5.71
C ALA A 215 0.25 15.71 5.64
N GLU A 216 0.15 16.52 6.69
CA GLU A 216 0.89 17.79 6.82
C GLU A 216 2.41 17.57 6.88
N ILE A 217 2.86 16.60 7.68
CA ILE A 217 4.27 16.22 7.78
C ILE A 217 4.78 15.68 6.44
N TYR A 218 4.02 14.79 5.78
CA TYR A 218 4.40 14.25 4.47
C TYR A 218 4.66 15.37 3.47
N ARG A 219 3.72 16.32 3.37
CA ARG A 219 3.83 17.52 2.53
C ARG A 219 5.09 18.31 2.87
N ALA A 220 5.32 18.60 4.15
CA ALA A 220 6.47 19.39 4.60
C ALA A 220 7.81 18.70 4.28
N LEU A 221 7.90 17.40 4.53
CA LEU A 221 9.09 16.61 4.25
C LEU A 221 9.43 16.56 2.75
N VAL A 222 8.44 16.41 1.87
CA VAL A 222 8.69 16.43 0.42
C VAL A 222 9.25 17.77 -0.04
N PHE A 223 8.66 18.88 0.40
CA PHE A 223 9.18 20.21 0.08
C PHE A 223 10.57 20.44 0.65
N ARG A 224 10.82 19.99 1.89
CA ARG A 224 12.13 20.13 2.53
C ARG A 224 13.21 19.30 1.84
N MET A 225 12.90 18.06 1.46
CA MET A 225 13.78 17.18 0.69
C MET A 225 14.07 17.77 -0.69
N TYR A 226 13.07 18.34 -1.35
CA TYR A 226 13.26 19.01 -2.63
C TYR A 226 14.15 20.25 -2.50
N ALA A 227 13.92 21.10 -1.49
CA ALA A 227 14.79 22.24 -1.22
C ALA A 227 16.24 21.80 -0.96
N HIS A 228 16.44 20.69 -0.23
CA HIS A 228 17.76 20.08 -0.02
C HIS A 228 18.42 19.69 -1.34
N ALA A 229 17.71 18.94 -2.18
CA ALA A 229 18.23 18.48 -3.46
C ALA A 229 18.58 19.65 -4.40
N MET A 230 17.77 20.72 -4.38
CA MET A 230 17.99 21.91 -5.23
C MET A 230 19.10 22.83 -4.71
N SER A 231 19.56 22.68 -3.47
CA SER A 231 20.80 23.32 -3.02
C SER A 231 22.07 22.64 -3.54
N ASP A 232 21.92 21.59 -4.37
CA ASP A 232 23.00 20.80 -4.96
C ASP A 232 23.98 20.26 -3.90
N PRO A 233 23.49 19.43 -2.96
CA PRO A 233 24.28 18.96 -1.85
C PRO A 233 25.33 17.95 -2.35
N ASP A 234 26.55 18.02 -1.81
CA ASP A 234 27.60 17.04 -2.06
C ASP A 234 27.33 15.73 -1.29
N ASN A 235 26.31 15.01 -1.74
CA ASN A 235 25.83 13.78 -1.16
C ASN A 235 26.38 12.57 -1.92
N TYR A 236 26.84 11.56 -1.18
CA TYR A 236 27.03 10.23 -1.74
C TYR A 236 25.69 9.70 -2.29
N GLY A 237 25.69 9.20 -3.52
CA GLY A 237 24.48 8.71 -4.21
C GLY A 237 23.62 9.79 -4.88
N GLY A 238 24.07 11.04 -4.93
CA GLY A 238 23.43 12.12 -5.71
C GLY A 238 22.52 13.04 -4.89
N ILE A 239 21.93 14.03 -5.57
CA ILE A 239 21.20 15.13 -4.92
C ILE A 239 19.99 14.68 -4.09
N TRP A 240 19.43 13.50 -4.41
CA TRP A 240 18.29 12.93 -3.70
C TRP A 240 18.69 12.08 -2.49
N GLY A 241 19.98 11.87 -2.26
CA GLY A 241 20.53 11.11 -1.15
C GLY A 241 20.89 9.66 -1.52
N PHE A 242 21.75 9.07 -0.71
CA PHE A 242 22.22 7.69 -0.86
C PHE A 242 21.07 6.69 -0.81
N ASP A 243 20.99 5.79 -1.79
CA ASP A 243 19.96 4.75 -1.94
C ASP A 243 18.52 5.29 -1.86
N ALA A 244 18.27 6.53 -2.32
CA ALA A 244 16.95 7.15 -2.24
C ALA A 244 15.85 6.30 -2.89
N ASP A 245 16.15 5.56 -3.97
CA ASP A 245 15.22 4.68 -4.67
C ASP A 245 14.66 3.56 -3.79
N PHE A 246 15.35 3.17 -2.71
CA PHE A 246 14.89 2.11 -1.80
C PHE A 246 13.56 2.45 -1.13
N ALA A 247 13.33 3.75 -0.88
CA ALA A 247 12.13 4.26 -0.26
C ALA A 247 10.97 4.42 -1.26
N LEU A 248 11.22 4.40 -2.57
CA LEU A 248 10.21 4.71 -3.59
C LEU A 248 9.00 3.77 -3.51
N GLN A 249 9.21 2.52 -3.11
CA GLN A 249 8.16 1.51 -2.89
C GLN A 249 7.19 1.85 -1.73
N TYR A 250 7.48 2.88 -0.93
CA TYR A 250 6.63 3.38 0.16
C TYR A 250 6.19 4.82 -0.10
N VAL A 251 7.06 5.65 -0.69
CA VAL A 251 6.76 7.05 -1.03
C VAL A 251 5.54 7.15 -1.96
N ILE A 252 5.48 6.39 -3.06
CA ILE A 252 4.35 6.52 -4.00
C ILE A 252 3.03 5.98 -3.42
N PRO A 253 2.98 4.78 -2.81
CA PRO A 253 1.77 4.35 -2.12
C PRO A 253 1.32 5.34 -1.02
N GLY A 254 2.26 5.88 -0.24
CA GLY A 254 1.97 6.91 0.75
C GLY A 254 1.42 8.20 0.14
N TRP A 255 1.98 8.65 -0.99
CA TRP A 255 1.46 9.81 -1.71
C TRP A 255 0.03 9.59 -2.20
N ASP A 256 -0.26 8.44 -2.80
CA ASP A 256 -1.58 8.16 -3.37
C ASP A 256 -2.69 8.20 -2.29
N LEU A 257 -2.34 7.82 -1.06
CA LEU A 257 -3.20 7.95 0.12
C LEU A 257 -3.34 9.40 0.60
N VAL A 258 -2.21 10.08 0.79
CA VAL A 258 -2.13 11.42 1.38
C VAL A 258 -2.69 12.51 0.46
N GLU A 259 -2.57 12.34 -0.86
CA GLU A 259 -2.90 13.35 -1.86
C GLU A 259 -4.37 13.84 -1.77
N GLU A 260 -5.28 12.97 -1.37
CA GLU A 260 -6.71 13.30 -1.25
C GLU A 260 -7.08 13.94 0.10
N SER A 261 -6.12 14.11 1.01
CA SER A 261 -6.35 14.79 2.28
C SER A 261 -6.69 16.27 2.06
N ALA A 262 -7.73 16.74 2.74
CA ALA A 262 -8.21 18.11 2.66
C ALA A 262 -7.21 19.16 3.18
N VAL A 263 -6.18 18.74 3.94
CA VAL A 263 -5.13 19.64 4.45
C VAL A 263 -4.07 19.98 3.40
N ILE A 264 -4.08 19.30 2.25
CA ILE A 264 -3.14 19.57 1.15
C ILE A 264 -3.85 20.34 0.05
N SER A 265 -3.37 21.55 -0.22
CA SER A 265 -3.93 22.40 -1.27
C SER A 265 -3.74 21.80 -2.67
N THR A 266 -4.64 22.10 -3.61
CA THR A 266 -4.51 21.70 -5.02
C THR A 266 -3.18 22.13 -5.64
N LYS A 267 -2.66 23.30 -5.24
CA LYS A 267 -1.35 23.81 -5.68
C LYS A 267 -0.23 22.90 -5.18
N ASP A 268 -0.26 22.54 -3.90
CA ASP A 268 0.77 21.68 -3.31
C ASP A 268 0.70 20.26 -3.85
N ARG A 269 -0.50 19.73 -4.11
CA ARG A 269 -0.68 18.44 -4.82
C ARG A 269 0.02 18.42 -6.17
N LEU A 270 -0.16 19.46 -6.97
CA LEU A 270 0.48 19.58 -8.28
C LEU A 270 2.01 19.67 -8.13
N GLU A 271 2.49 20.48 -7.19
CA GLU A 271 3.94 20.68 -7.02
C GLU A 271 4.62 19.42 -6.47
N ILE A 272 4.02 18.75 -5.48
CA ILE A 272 4.51 17.46 -4.97
C ILE A 272 4.53 16.42 -6.08
N THR A 273 3.47 16.32 -6.89
CA THR A 273 3.45 15.39 -8.03
C THR A 273 4.61 15.64 -8.99
N ARG A 274 4.96 16.90 -9.27
CA ARG A 274 6.11 17.26 -10.11
C ARG A 274 7.44 16.91 -9.46
N ILE A 275 7.59 17.16 -8.15
CA ILE A 275 8.78 16.79 -7.38
C ILE A 275 8.98 15.28 -7.42
N LEU A 276 7.93 14.52 -7.11
CA LEU A 276 7.96 13.06 -7.14
C LEU A 276 8.28 12.53 -8.55
N TYR A 277 7.74 13.14 -9.61
CA TYR A 277 8.09 12.76 -10.97
C TYR A 277 9.59 12.94 -11.27
N LYS A 278 10.19 14.05 -10.83
CA LYS A 278 11.65 14.27 -10.98
C LYS A 278 12.45 13.22 -10.22
N PHE A 279 12.06 12.96 -8.97
CA PHE A 279 12.69 11.94 -8.13
C PHE A 279 12.60 10.54 -8.77
N ILE A 280 11.42 10.13 -9.24
CA ILE A 280 11.24 8.84 -9.93
C ILE A 280 12.14 8.74 -11.16
N CYS A 281 12.26 9.81 -11.95
CA CYS A 281 13.10 9.81 -13.16
C CYS A 281 14.58 9.54 -12.83
N ASP A 282 15.06 10.03 -11.70
CA ASP A 282 16.41 9.77 -11.20
C ASP A 282 16.60 8.29 -10.83
N CYS A 283 15.61 7.68 -10.16
CA CYS A 283 15.65 6.28 -9.75
C CYS A 283 15.61 5.26 -10.90
N VAL A 284 15.26 5.66 -12.13
CA VAL A 284 15.03 4.71 -13.25
C VAL A 284 16.27 3.87 -13.56
N SER A 285 17.46 4.48 -13.50
CA SER A 285 18.72 3.81 -13.82
C SER A 285 19.10 2.76 -12.76
N HIS A 286 18.62 2.90 -11.52
CA HIS A 286 19.00 2.06 -10.38
C HIS A 286 18.42 0.63 -10.47
N VAL A 287 17.45 0.41 -11.37
CA VAL A 287 16.98 -0.95 -11.70
C VAL A 287 18.11 -1.82 -12.25
N GLY A 288 19.10 -1.20 -12.92
CA GLY A 288 20.21 -1.90 -13.56
C GLY A 288 19.81 -2.61 -14.86
N ASN A 289 20.64 -3.56 -15.31
CA ASN A 289 20.45 -4.25 -16.58
C ASN A 289 19.47 -5.44 -16.45
N VAL A 290 18.19 -5.18 -16.72
CA VAL A 290 17.13 -6.21 -16.68
C VAL A 290 17.06 -7.10 -17.91
N GLU A 291 17.83 -6.81 -18.97
CA GLU A 291 17.87 -7.63 -20.20
C GLU A 291 18.66 -8.93 -20.00
N VAL A 292 19.53 -8.98 -18.98
CA VAL A 292 20.23 -10.22 -18.61
C VAL A 292 19.26 -11.14 -17.86
N ASN A 293 19.12 -12.36 -18.35
CA ASN A 293 18.25 -13.37 -17.75
C ASN A 293 18.92 -14.03 -16.51
N THR A 294 18.91 -13.33 -15.39
CA THR A 294 19.49 -13.77 -14.11
C THR A 294 18.60 -13.39 -12.93
N VAL A 295 18.64 -14.19 -11.86
CA VAL A 295 17.98 -13.83 -10.59
C VAL A 295 18.49 -12.48 -10.08
N ARG A 296 17.67 -11.77 -9.31
CA ARG A 296 17.90 -10.34 -9.01
C ARG A 296 18.58 -10.13 -7.67
N HIS A 297 19.37 -9.07 -7.58
CA HIS A 297 19.92 -8.52 -6.35
C HIS A 297 18.89 -7.58 -5.70
N ASN A 298 18.98 -7.35 -4.39
CA ASN A 298 17.98 -6.52 -3.70
C ASN A 298 17.89 -5.09 -4.27
N HIS A 299 19.01 -4.41 -4.60
CA HIS A 299 19.06 -3.06 -5.18
C HIS A 299 18.19 -2.97 -6.45
N SER A 300 18.32 -3.91 -7.38
CA SER A 300 17.47 -3.96 -8.58
C SER A 300 15.99 -4.11 -8.24
N THR A 301 15.64 -4.92 -7.23
CA THR A 301 14.23 -5.12 -6.84
C THR A 301 13.64 -3.95 -6.06
N TYR A 302 14.44 -3.21 -5.29
CA TYR A 302 14.05 -1.96 -4.63
C TYR A 302 13.55 -0.95 -5.67
N ALA A 303 14.43 -0.59 -6.61
CA ALA A 303 14.11 0.33 -7.69
C ALA A 303 12.95 -0.18 -8.56
N ALA A 304 12.97 -1.46 -8.95
CA ALA A 304 11.92 -2.04 -9.80
C ALA A 304 10.54 -2.02 -9.13
N LEU A 305 10.45 -2.29 -7.83
CA LEU A 305 9.18 -2.24 -7.10
C LEU A 305 8.72 -0.79 -6.92
N GLY A 306 9.63 0.14 -6.66
CA GLY A 306 9.33 1.57 -6.69
C GLY A 306 8.74 2.02 -8.04
N LEU A 307 9.34 1.59 -9.14
CA LEU A 307 8.85 1.84 -10.50
C LEU A 307 7.51 1.14 -10.79
N HIS A 308 7.20 -0.01 -10.17
CA HIS A 308 5.88 -0.63 -10.27
C HIS A 308 4.78 0.31 -9.74
N TYR A 309 4.99 0.82 -8.53
CA TYR A 309 4.02 1.72 -7.89
C TYR A 309 3.95 3.08 -8.60
N ALA A 310 5.10 3.68 -8.92
CA ALA A 310 5.18 4.92 -9.70
C ALA A 310 4.51 4.78 -11.07
N GLY A 311 4.84 3.72 -11.80
CA GLY A 311 4.29 3.42 -13.11
C GLY A 311 2.78 3.21 -13.05
N THR A 312 2.29 2.50 -12.02
CA THR A 312 0.85 2.31 -11.82
C THR A 312 0.15 3.64 -11.58
N TYR A 313 0.65 4.48 -10.66
CA TYR A 313 0.07 5.78 -10.34
C TYR A 313 0.06 6.73 -11.56
N PHE A 314 1.21 6.92 -12.22
CA PHE A 314 1.32 7.86 -13.33
C PHE A 314 0.63 7.40 -14.62
N ASN A 315 0.55 6.09 -14.86
CA ASN A 315 -0.22 5.55 -15.97
C ASN A 315 -1.73 5.66 -15.70
N LYS A 316 -2.16 5.44 -14.45
CA LYS A 316 -3.57 5.49 -14.04
C LYS A 316 -4.13 6.91 -14.11
N TYR A 317 -3.44 7.90 -13.57
CA TYR A 317 -4.01 9.24 -13.38
C TYR A 317 -3.57 10.30 -14.40
N TYR A 318 -2.49 10.05 -15.16
CA TYR A 318 -1.92 11.07 -16.06
C TYR A 318 -1.63 10.57 -17.49
N ASP A 319 -1.90 9.29 -17.80
CA ASP A 319 -1.48 8.61 -19.05
C ASP A 319 -0.02 8.95 -19.43
N CYS A 320 0.86 8.96 -18.42
CA CYS A 320 2.24 9.38 -18.62
C CYS A 320 3.00 8.39 -19.52
N PRO A 321 3.59 8.81 -20.65
CA PRO A 321 4.33 7.90 -21.51
C PRO A 321 5.54 7.23 -20.83
N ALA A 322 6.22 7.93 -19.91
CA ALA A 322 7.34 7.38 -19.16
C ALA A 322 6.90 6.25 -18.22
N ALA A 323 5.69 6.32 -17.67
CA ALA A 323 5.14 5.31 -16.77
C ALA A 323 5.05 3.93 -17.43
N LYS A 324 4.77 3.86 -18.74
CA LYS A 324 4.77 2.60 -19.50
C LYS A 324 6.16 1.94 -19.50
N ARG A 325 7.23 2.73 -19.62
CA ARG A 325 8.60 2.23 -19.52
C ARG A 325 8.96 1.79 -18.10
N TRP A 326 8.53 2.52 -17.09
CA TRP A 326 8.76 2.13 -15.69
C TRP A 326 8.11 0.78 -15.36
N LEU A 327 6.86 0.58 -15.80
CA LEU A 327 6.16 -0.70 -15.68
C LEU A 327 6.88 -1.82 -16.43
N GLU A 328 7.36 -1.57 -17.66
CA GLU A 328 8.11 -2.56 -18.44
C GLU A 328 9.42 -2.98 -17.74
N LEU A 329 10.18 -2.03 -17.20
CA LEU A 329 11.42 -2.30 -16.45
C LEU A 329 11.14 -3.15 -15.21
N SER A 330 10.09 -2.79 -14.48
CA SER A 330 9.65 -3.55 -13.30
C SER A 330 9.26 -4.98 -13.67
N ASP A 331 8.42 -5.14 -14.70
CA ASP A 331 7.97 -6.45 -15.17
C ASP A 331 9.16 -7.31 -15.64
N LYS A 332 10.14 -6.74 -16.36
CA LYS A 332 11.37 -7.44 -16.74
C LYS A 332 12.25 -7.84 -15.55
N CYS A 333 12.30 -7.02 -14.50
CA CYS A 333 13.02 -7.34 -13.28
C CYS A 333 12.40 -8.57 -12.61
N PHE A 334 11.08 -8.56 -12.40
CA PHE A 334 10.37 -9.60 -11.67
C PHE A 334 10.02 -10.86 -12.48
N ALA A 335 9.96 -10.80 -13.82
CA ALA A 335 9.55 -11.91 -14.68
C ALA A 335 10.32 -13.22 -14.44
N LEU A 336 11.63 -13.14 -14.18
CA LEU A 336 12.42 -14.30 -13.77
C LEU A 336 12.35 -14.53 -12.26
N GLN A 337 12.38 -13.47 -11.45
CA GLN A 337 12.40 -13.59 -9.99
C GLN A 337 11.15 -14.30 -9.45
N THR A 338 9.98 -14.11 -10.04
CA THR A 338 8.74 -14.83 -9.66
C THR A 338 8.78 -16.32 -10.01
N ARG A 339 9.74 -16.76 -10.83
CA ARG A 339 9.92 -18.16 -11.24
C ARG A 339 11.10 -18.84 -10.55
N ALA A 340 11.79 -18.12 -9.66
CA ALA A 340 12.94 -18.62 -8.92
C ALA A 340 12.64 -18.59 -7.41
N PHE A 341 12.97 -19.67 -6.71
CA PHE A 341 12.86 -19.70 -5.25
C PHE A 341 14.01 -18.97 -4.53
N LYS A 342 15.11 -18.64 -5.22
CA LYS A 342 16.25 -17.89 -4.66
C LYS A 342 16.55 -16.62 -5.48
N PRO A 343 16.98 -15.52 -4.83
CA PRO A 343 17.52 -14.35 -5.49
C PRO A 343 19.03 -14.51 -5.75
N SER A 344 19.70 -13.46 -6.24
CA SER A 344 21.17 -13.46 -6.36
C SER A 344 21.87 -13.40 -5.01
N GLU A 345 21.18 -12.93 -3.97
CA GLU A 345 21.69 -12.85 -2.60
C GLU A 345 21.74 -14.24 -1.97
N ASP A 346 22.81 -14.53 -1.24
CA ASP A 346 22.93 -15.75 -0.43
C ASP A 346 23.42 -15.41 0.99
N CYS A 347 22.58 -14.67 1.72
CA CYS A 347 22.87 -14.21 3.06
C CYS A 347 21.61 -14.16 3.93
N GLY A 348 21.78 -14.18 5.25
CA GLY A 348 20.69 -14.15 6.23
C GLY A 348 19.89 -12.84 6.26
N HIS A 349 20.24 -11.86 5.41
CA HIS A 349 19.69 -10.52 5.42
C HIS A 349 19.02 -10.11 4.09
N TYR A 350 19.79 -9.89 3.03
CA TYR A 350 19.32 -9.25 1.80
C TYR A 350 18.43 -10.15 0.93
N GLN A 351 18.57 -11.48 1.02
CA GLN A 351 17.71 -12.41 0.26
C GLN A 351 16.22 -12.21 0.61
N TRP A 352 15.94 -11.97 1.89
CA TRP A 352 14.58 -11.83 2.39
C TRP A 352 13.92 -10.54 1.92
N ARG A 353 14.70 -9.47 1.73
CA ARG A 353 14.21 -8.23 1.11
C ARG A 353 13.76 -8.49 -0.33
N THR A 354 14.55 -9.22 -1.10
CA THR A 354 14.20 -9.58 -2.49
C THR A 354 12.94 -10.44 -2.55
N HIS A 355 12.80 -11.42 -1.66
CA HIS A 355 11.59 -12.23 -1.55
C HIS A 355 10.36 -11.41 -1.14
N PHE A 356 10.51 -10.52 -0.16
CA PHE A 356 9.43 -9.64 0.25
C PHE A 356 9.01 -8.69 -0.88
N HIS A 357 9.96 -8.13 -1.64
CA HIS A 357 9.63 -7.33 -2.82
C HIS A 357 8.88 -8.14 -3.89
N THR A 358 9.28 -9.41 -4.10
CA THR A 358 8.60 -10.32 -5.04
C THR A 358 7.17 -10.62 -4.58
N MET A 359 6.95 -10.79 -3.27
CA MET A 359 5.60 -10.90 -2.70
C MET A 359 4.81 -9.61 -2.92
N ARG A 360 5.35 -8.43 -2.59
CA ARG A 360 4.66 -7.16 -2.82
C ARG A 360 4.29 -6.94 -4.29
N TYR A 361 5.19 -7.26 -5.22
CA TYR A 361 4.91 -7.25 -6.66
C TYR A 361 3.76 -8.20 -7.01
N THR A 362 3.81 -9.45 -6.52
CA THR A 362 2.76 -10.46 -6.70
C THR A 362 1.40 -9.93 -6.21
N LEU A 363 1.34 -9.39 -4.99
CA LEU A 363 0.13 -8.85 -4.37
C LEU A 363 -0.47 -7.68 -5.18
N SER A 364 0.37 -6.72 -5.56
CA SER A 364 -0.07 -5.48 -6.24
C SER A 364 -0.42 -5.71 -7.72
N LYS A 365 0.46 -6.39 -8.47
CA LYS A 365 0.25 -6.74 -9.88
C LYS A 365 -0.91 -7.73 -10.07
N GLY A 366 -1.05 -8.66 -9.13
CA GLY A 366 -1.89 -9.85 -9.26
C GLY A 366 -1.26 -10.92 -10.15
N ASP A 367 0.08 -10.97 -10.23
CA ASP A 367 0.82 -12.08 -10.86
C ASP A 367 1.15 -13.13 -9.80
N TRP A 368 0.38 -14.22 -9.80
CA TRP A 368 0.46 -15.28 -8.79
C TRP A 368 1.56 -16.31 -9.04
N THR A 369 2.38 -16.13 -10.09
CA THR A 369 3.39 -17.12 -10.52
C THR A 369 4.31 -17.55 -9.37
N PHE A 370 4.77 -16.64 -8.51
CA PHE A 370 5.67 -16.97 -7.41
C PHE A 370 5.05 -17.91 -6.37
N ILE A 371 3.75 -17.78 -6.14
CA ILE A 371 2.99 -18.60 -5.18
C ILE A 371 2.56 -19.91 -5.84
N GLU A 372 1.94 -19.84 -7.02
CA GLU A 372 1.37 -20.99 -7.72
C GLU A 372 2.43 -21.99 -8.19
N SER A 373 3.65 -21.53 -8.47
CA SER A 373 4.78 -22.41 -8.80
C SER A 373 5.33 -23.18 -7.59
N GLY A 374 4.93 -22.83 -6.36
CA GLY A 374 5.51 -23.38 -5.13
C GLY A 374 6.85 -22.75 -4.72
N ASN A 375 7.40 -21.82 -5.50
CA ASN A 375 8.67 -21.15 -5.16
C ASN A 375 8.58 -20.31 -3.89
N ALA A 376 7.46 -19.61 -3.66
CA ALA A 376 7.23 -18.91 -2.41
C ALA A 376 7.17 -19.90 -1.23
N LYS A 377 6.58 -21.08 -1.43
CA LYS A 377 6.60 -22.11 -0.39
C LYS A 377 8.03 -22.58 -0.09
N LEU A 378 8.85 -22.83 -1.11
CA LEU A 378 10.24 -23.24 -0.93
C LEU A 378 11.06 -22.19 -0.15
N ALA A 379 10.89 -20.90 -0.46
CA ALA A 379 11.55 -19.82 0.27
C ALA A 379 11.05 -19.70 1.73
N GLY A 380 9.74 -19.87 1.97
CA GLY A 380 9.17 -19.91 3.33
C GLY A 380 9.67 -21.11 4.15
N ASP A 381 9.72 -22.29 3.55
CA ASP A 381 10.28 -23.49 4.20
C ASP A 381 11.78 -23.30 4.46
N TYR A 382 12.51 -22.64 3.57
CA TYR A 382 13.92 -22.28 3.78
C TYR A 382 14.10 -21.36 4.98
N ALA A 383 13.23 -20.36 5.17
CA ALA A 383 13.27 -19.49 6.36
C ALA A 383 13.18 -20.31 7.64
N ILE A 384 12.19 -21.23 7.73
CA ILE A 384 12.04 -22.13 8.88
C ILE A 384 13.29 -22.98 9.09
N LEU A 385 13.85 -23.56 8.01
CA LEU A 385 15.05 -24.41 8.09
C LEU A 385 16.29 -23.64 8.56
N THR A 386 16.34 -22.33 8.31
CA THR A 386 17.44 -21.44 8.71
C THR A 386 17.17 -20.69 10.01
N THR A 387 16.20 -21.11 10.82
CA THR A 387 15.88 -20.49 12.11
C THR A 387 15.96 -21.52 13.22
N ASP A 388 16.59 -21.15 14.33
CA ASP A 388 16.68 -22.01 15.51
C ASP A 388 15.39 -22.00 16.35
N ASN A 389 15.37 -22.83 17.41
CA ASN A 389 14.21 -22.94 18.30
C ASN A 389 13.99 -21.73 19.23
N LEU A 390 14.86 -20.72 19.18
CA LEU A 390 14.69 -19.44 19.86
C LEU A 390 14.16 -18.35 18.91
N GLY A 391 13.98 -18.66 17.63
CA GLY A 391 13.53 -17.71 16.61
C GLY A 391 14.67 -16.88 16.02
N TYR A 392 15.93 -17.28 16.22
CA TYR A 392 17.08 -16.61 15.62
C TYR A 392 17.43 -17.24 14.26
N GLY A 393 17.46 -16.41 13.23
CA GLY A 393 17.96 -16.80 11.92
C GLY A 393 19.46 -17.10 11.96
N VAL A 394 19.89 -18.14 11.24
CA VAL A 394 21.31 -18.50 11.09
C VAL A 394 22.06 -17.33 10.44
N PRO A 395 23.08 -16.77 11.09
CA PRO A 395 23.87 -15.69 10.51
C PRO A 395 24.79 -16.26 9.43
N ASN A 396 24.56 -15.87 8.16
CA ASN A 396 25.42 -16.21 7.03
C ASN A 396 25.55 -15.03 6.06
N GLY A 397 26.69 -14.95 5.37
CA GLY A 397 26.99 -13.85 4.44
C GLY A 397 27.00 -12.48 5.15
N ASP A 398 26.34 -11.49 4.55
CA ASP A 398 26.24 -10.12 5.08
C ASP A 398 25.27 -10.03 6.25
N THR A 399 25.67 -10.57 7.40
CA THR A 399 24.94 -10.50 8.66
C THR A 399 25.93 -10.26 9.78
N SER A 400 25.82 -9.11 10.46
CA SER A 400 26.71 -8.73 11.57
C SER A 400 26.20 -9.18 12.94
N SER A 401 24.90 -9.48 13.07
CA SER A 401 24.27 -9.90 14.32
C SER A 401 24.36 -11.41 14.50
N PRO A 402 24.81 -11.91 15.66
CA PRO A 402 24.81 -13.35 15.95
C PRO A 402 23.39 -13.92 16.19
N PHE A 403 22.38 -13.05 16.31
CA PHE A 403 20.98 -13.42 16.57
C PHE A 403 20.10 -13.32 15.31
N GLY A 404 20.71 -13.19 14.13
CA GLY A 404 20.02 -12.92 12.87
C GLY A 404 19.57 -11.45 12.76
N THR A 405 18.78 -11.17 11.72
CA THR A 405 18.33 -9.80 11.39
C THR A 405 16.81 -9.62 11.29
N TRP A 406 16.03 -10.70 11.44
CA TRP A 406 14.55 -10.70 11.35
C TRP A 406 13.98 -10.12 10.05
N THR A 407 14.80 -10.08 9.00
CA THR A 407 14.41 -9.56 7.68
C THR A 407 13.50 -10.51 6.92
N GLU A 408 13.43 -11.76 7.34
CA GLU A 408 12.50 -12.78 6.90
C GLU A 408 11.07 -12.56 7.42
N LEU A 409 10.88 -11.84 8.54
CA LEU A 409 9.57 -11.68 9.16
C LEU A 409 8.54 -11.02 8.22
N PRO A 410 8.82 -9.91 7.50
CA PRO A 410 7.86 -9.33 6.56
C PRO A 410 7.44 -10.31 5.45
N TYR A 411 8.38 -11.15 4.99
CA TYR A 411 8.11 -12.19 4.02
C TYR A 411 7.23 -13.30 4.59
N LEU A 412 7.52 -13.78 5.81
CA LEU A 412 6.72 -14.77 6.52
C LEU A 412 5.31 -14.27 6.84
N HIS A 413 5.16 -13.01 7.28
CA HIS A 413 3.86 -12.36 7.43
C HIS A 413 3.07 -12.39 6.11
N ALA A 414 3.70 -12.02 4.98
CA ALA A 414 3.06 -12.10 3.67
C ALA A 414 2.66 -13.53 3.31
N MET A 415 3.49 -14.53 3.64
CA MET A 415 3.17 -15.94 3.44
C MET A 415 1.96 -16.39 4.25
N VAL A 416 1.85 -16.01 5.53
CA VAL A 416 0.65 -16.29 6.35
C VAL A 416 -0.57 -15.65 5.71
N CYS A 417 -0.48 -14.38 5.31
CA CYS A 417 -1.61 -13.67 4.71
C CYS A 417 -2.13 -14.35 3.44
N VAL A 418 -1.23 -14.88 2.60
CA VAL A 418 -1.58 -15.39 1.29
C VAL A 418 -1.91 -16.89 1.29
N THR A 419 -1.29 -17.66 2.18
CA THR A 419 -1.42 -19.12 2.21
C THR A 419 -2.27 -19.65 3.38
N GLY A 420 -2.39 -18.88 4.46
CA GLY A 420 -3.00 -19.35 5.71
C GLY A 420 -2.24 -20.49 6.39
N ASP A 421 -0.97 -20.73 5.99
CA ASP A 421 -0.19 -21.85 6.51
C ASP A 421 0.30 -21.57 7.93
N GLY A 422 -0.24 -22.33 8.88
CA GLY A 422 0.04 -22.19 10.32
C GLY A 422 1.51 -22.41 10.69
N ARG A 423 2.33 -23.03 9.84
CA ARG A 423 3.78 -23.17 10.09
C ARG A 423 4.51 -21.84 10.06
N TYR A 424 4.16 -20.97 9.11
CA TYR A 424 4.73 -19.63 9.07
C TYR A 424 4.16 -18.77 10.19
N GLN A 425 2.91 -18.99 10.59
CA GLN A 425 2.32 -18.30 11.73
C GLN A 425 3.02 -18.67 13.05
N TRP A 426 3.44 -19.92 13.21
CA TRP A 426 4.21 -20.36 14.39
C TRP A 426 5.57 -19.67 14.54
N MET A 427 6.14 -19.18 13.44
CA MET A 427 7.43 -18.47 13.42
C MET A 427 7.32 -17.00 13.85
N LEU A 428 6.10 -16.44 13.88
CA LEU A 428 5.79 -15.03 14.16
C LEU A 428 5.24 -14.88 15.58
#